data_AF-A0A4Q2ZEU4-F1
#
_entry.id   AF-A0A4Q2ZEU4-F1
#
_cell.length_a   1.000
_cell.length_b   1.000
_cell.length_c   1.000
_cell.angle_alpha   90.00
_cell.angle_beta   90.00
_cell.angle_gamma   90.00
#
_symmetry.space_group_name_H-M   'P 1'
#
loop_
_entity.id
_entity.type
_entity.pdbx_description
1 polymer ?
#
loop_
_entity_poly.entity_id
_entity_poly.type
_entity_poly.pdbx_seq_one_letter_code
_entity_poly.pdbx_strand_id
1 'polypeptide(L)'
;NNSYSGATTVNGGSLTITGTNSLGGIVNVNGNAASPAILNLQNSNALGTSVLTVANRNSGVQLQGGVVLPNTVSLFTSNDGTSGATVPYAVASVSGDNIINGNITLRDGGGSSIFQADAGASLKLTGNVSLIAGQSSRGMILQGESTGANEFSGVLSDLSVTSVGSIIKNGTGTWTVSGVNLYTGVTTVNGGTLIVTGDSPQVTGLVTVNADGTLAGNGDFGGPMTVAAGGHHALAVATTPGAQQTRSVFSLDLTAVGDILDLTAAATPADGTYVLVQTTNGITGHTSGVLDDTVVNLNGITGTVSVVGNDLVLNVGASTSAFSTWISGYPSIPLADRDPGDDPDGDGLSNQVEFALGGSPADGGNNAKIYSIVADSDFDGDSLEELLLTIAVRNGSGAFTGTTSKSAPSDDPTYGYTVQGSLNLTTFGETVNVVPTAVPPVGVTLPSGYTWRTFSLDGSNGAASKGFMRVIVTP
;
A
#
# COMPACT_ATOMS: atom_id res chain seq x y z
N ASN A 1 4.22 29.00 -44.34
CA ASN A 1 4.32 30.18 -43.46
C ASN A 1 2.94 30.75 -43.26
N ASN A 2 2.41 30.67 -42.05
CA ASN A 2 1.16 31.33 -41.68
C ASN A 2 1.55 32.68 -41.09
N SER A 3 1.06 33.78 -41.64
CA SER A 3 1.37 35.12 -41.12
C SER A 3 0.05 35.81 -40.79
N TYR A 4 -0.33 35.77 -39.52
CA TYR A 4 -1.44 36.59 -39.02
C TYR A 4 -0.88 37.57 -38.00
N SER A 5 -1.20 38.86 -38.20
CA SER A 5 -1.02 39.94 -37.24
C SER A 5 -2.40 40.40 -36.78
N GLY A 6 -2.61 40.48 -35.47
CA GLY A 6 -3.92 40.82 -34.88
C GLY A 6 -4.65 39.62 -34.25
N ALA A 7 -5.98 39.68 -34.19
CA ALA A 7 -6.80 38.64 -33.57
C ALA A 7 -7.27 37.60 -34.60
N THR A 8 -6.89 36.33 -34.40
CA THR A 8 -7.41 35.18 -35.14
C THR A 8 -8.49 34.50 -34.31
N THR A 9 -9.66 34.20 -34.89
CA THR A 9 -10.76 33.53 -34.17
C THR A 9 -11.28 32.32 -34.94
N VAL A 10 -11.34 31.16 -34.29
CA VAL A 10 -12.00 29.94 -34.77
C VAL A 10 -13.37 29.87 -34.09
N ASN A 11 -14.44 30.16 -34.84
CA ASN A 11 -15.83 30.18 -34.31
C ASN A 11 -16.61 28.87 -34.56
N GLY A 12 -15.99 27.90 -35.22
CA GLY A 12 -16.57 26.60 -35.55
C GLY A 12 -15.70 25.84 -36.55
N GLY A 13 -15.84 24.52 -36.59
CA GLY A 13 -15.00 23.63 -37.39
C GLY A 13 -13.59 23.47 -36.83
N SER A 14 -12.69 22.94 -37.66
CA SER A 14 -11.28 22.74 -37.29
C SER A 14 -10.38 23.63 -38.14
N LEU A 15 -9.50 24.40 -37.50
CA LEU A 15 -8.41 25.13 -38.16
C LEU A 15 -7.08 24.42 -37.87
N THR A 16 -6.47 23.84 -38.90
CA THR A 16 -5.14 23.21 -38.78
C THR A 16 -4.03 24.19 -39.15
N ILE A 17 -3.02 24.33 -38.27
CA ILE A 17 -1.82 25.13 -38.48
C ILE A 17 -0.59 24.21 -38.56
N THR A 18 -0.05 24.05 -39.78
CA THR A 18 1.12 23.19 -40.06
C THR A 18 2.42 23.97 -40.27
N GLY A 19 2.33 25.30 -40.44
CA GLY A 19 3.47 26.18 -40.68
C GLY A 19 3.75 27.14 -39.53
N THR A 20 4.93 27.75 -39.53
CA THR A 20 5.35 28.77 -38.56
C THR A 20 4.52 30.05 -38.63
N ASN A 21 4.17 30.60 -37.47
CA ASN A 21 3.76 32.00 -37.27
C ASN A 21 4.93 32.82 -36.72
N SER A 22 5.28 33.91 -37.42
CA SER A 22 6.44 34.76 -37.10
C SER A 22 6.11 36.07 -36.38
N LEU A 23 4.83 36.39 -36.15
CA LEU A 23 4.39 37.71 -35.66
C LEU A 23 3.70 37.67 -34.27
N GLY A 24 3.07 36.56 -33.91
CA GLY A 24 2.25 36.44 -32.69
C GLY A 24 0.92 37.19 -32.78
N GLY A 25 0.12 37.15 -31.70
CA GLY A 25 -1.17 37.83 -31.63
C GLY A 25 -2.15 37.19 -30.66
N ILE A 26 -3.42 37.60 -30.74
CA ILE A 26 -4.50 36.96 -29.98
C ILE A 26 -5.07 35.84 -30.84
N VAL A 27 -5.19 34.63 -30.29
CA VAL A 27 -5.84 33.50 -30.94
C VAL A 27 -7.00 33.04 -30.07
N ASN A 28 -8.22 33.09 -30.58
CA ASN A 28 -9.43 32.71 -29.87
C ASN A 28 -10.04 31.46 -30.50
N VAL A 29 -10.35 30.46 -29.69
CA VAL A 29 -11.16 29.30 -30.07
C VAL A 29 -12.48 29.43 -29.31
N ASN A 30 -13.55 29.72 -30.05
CA ASN A 30 -14.84 30.11 -29.50
C ASN A 30 -15.99 29.47 -30.28
N GLY A 31 -16.05 28.13 -30.20
CA GLY A 31 -17.15 27.35 -30.74
C GLY A 31 -18.40 27.42 -29.87
N ASN A 32 -19.43 26.69 -30.28
CA ASN A 32 -20.65 26.47 -29.50
C ASN A 32 -21.18 25.06 -29.78
N ALA A 33 -22.25 24.65 -29.10
CA ALA A 33 -22.79 23.29 -29.23
C ALA A 33 -23.22 22.92 -30.67
N ALA A 34 -23.69 23.89 -31.46
CA ALA A 34 -24.07 23.66 -32.86
C ALA A 34 -22.89 23.77 -33.84
N SER A 35 -21.78 24.38 -33.40
CA SER A 35 -20.58 24.64 -34.21
C SER A 35 -19.35 24.58 -33.31
N PRO A 36 -18.92 23.37 -32.91
CA PRO A 36 -17.73 23.21 -32.09
C PRO A 36 -16.48 23.71 -32.83
N ALA A 37 -15.53 24.27 -32.09
CA ALA A 37 -14.30 24.86 -32.65
C ALA A 37 -13.06 24.14 -32.14
N ILE A 38 -12.18 23.74 -33.06
CA ILE A 38 -10.90 23.11 -32.74
C ILE A 38 -9.79 23.88 -33.43
N LEU A 39 -8.76 24.24 -32.68
CA LEU A 39 -7.47 24.67 -33.23
C LEU A 39 -6.52 23.47 -33.22
N ASN A 40 -6.10 23.00 -34.39
CA ASN A 40 -5.21 21.85 -34.51
C ASN A 40 -3.79 22.31 -34.87
N LEU A 41 -2.85 22.13 -33.95
CA LEU A 41 -1.45 22.56 -34.10
C LEU A 41 -0.60 21.34 -34.45
N GLN A 42 0.16 21.46 -35.54
CA GLN A 42 1.08 20.42 -36.03
C GLN A 42 2.51 20.95 -36.24
N ASN A 43 2.82 22.09 -35.61
CA ASN A 43 4.12 22.75 -35.71
C ASN A 43 4.45 23.48 -34.40
N SER A 44 5.65 23.29 -33.87
CA SER A 44 6.14 23.92 -32.64
C SER A 44 6.08 25.45 -32.66
N ASN A 45 6.21 26.06 -33.84
CA ASN A 45 6.14 27.51 -34.01
C ASN A 45 4.79 27.98 -34.58
N ALA A 46 3.73 27.15 -34.51
CA ALA A 46 2.42 27.49 -35.06
C ALA A 46 1.81 28.77 -34.44
N LEU A 47 2.18 29.09 -33.20
CA LEU A 47 1.64 30.22 -32.46
C LEU A 47 2.62 31.38 -32.25
N GLY A 48 3.92 31.23 -32.53
CA GLY A 48 4.92 32.26 -32.24
C GLY A 48 4.87 32.70 -30.76
N THR A 49 4.51 33.97 -30.52
CA THR A 49 4.35 34.57 -29.17
C THR A 49 2.87 34.83 -28.81
N SER A 50 1.95 34.06 -29.38
CA SER A 50 0.51 34.33 -29.25
C SER A 50 -0.04 34.08 -27.85
N VAL A 51 -1.10 34.80 -27.53
CA VAL A 51 -2.01 34.48 -26.42
C VAL A 51 -3.16 33.65 -26.99
N LEU A 52 -3.22 32.37 -26.62
CA LEU A 52 -4.27 31.44 -27.03
C LEU A 52 -5.36 31.40 -25.98
N THR A 53 -6.61 31.54 -26.41
CA THR A 53 -7.79 31.48 -25.55
C THR A 53 -8.71 30.36 -26.01
N VAL A 54 -8.95 29.38 -25.15
CA VAL A 54 -9.96 28.32 -25.32
C VAL A 54 -11.16 28.68 -24.46
N ALA A 55 -12.25 29.10 -25.11
CA ALA A 55 -13.24 29.94 -24.43
C ALA A 55 -14.37 29.22 -23.70
N ASN A 56 -14.67 27.99 -24.07
CA ASN A 56 -15.84 27.28 -23.55
C ASN A 56 -15.75 25.77 -23.80
N ARG A 57 -16.79 25.05 -23.33
CA ARG A 57 -16.95 23.58 -23.42
C ARG A 57 -17.02 22.98 -24.84
N ASN A 58 -17.12 23.82 -25.86
CA ASN A 58 -17.18 23.39 -27.26
C ASN A 58 -15.98 23.91 -28.05
N SER A 59 -14.92 24.29 -27.33
CA SER A 59 -13.69 24.84 -27.87
C SER A 59 -12.52 24.03 -27.32
N GLY A 60 -11.55 23.72 -28.17
CA GLY A 60 -10.34 23.01 -27.74
C GLY A 60 -9.16 23.24 -28.66
N VAL A 61 -7.96 22.99 -28.15
CA VAL A 61 -6.74 22.89 -28.94
C VAL A 61 -6.26 21.44 -29.00
N GLN A 62 -5.85 21.01 -30.18
CA GLN A 62 -5.20 19.72 -30.40
C GLN A 62 -3.73 19.93 -30.76
N LEU A 63 -2.86 19.07 -30.23
CA LEU A 63 -1.45 18.98 -30.58
C LEU A 63 -1.18 17.64 -31.25
N GLN A 64 -0.47 17.64 -32.38
CA GLN A 64 -0.18 16.42 -33.14
C GLN A 64 1.25 16.42 -33.69
N GLY A 65 1.91 15.27 -33.64
CA GLY A 65 3.20 15.04 -34.28
C GLY A 65 4.41 15.56 -33.51
N GLY A 66 4.29 15.77 -32.19
CA GLY A 66 5.41 16.17 -31.34
C GLY A 66 5.66 17.68 -31.27
N VAL A 67 4.58 18.46 -31.14
CA VAL A 67 4.60 19.92 -31.03
C VAL A 67 5.19 20.34 -29.69
N VAL A 68 6.15 21.28 -29.73
CA VAL A 68 6.69 21.95 -28.55
C VAL A 68 6.32 23.42 -28.60
N LEU A 69 5.29 23.82 -27.86
CA LEU A 69 4.93 25.24 -27.72
C LEU A 69 5.93 25.93 -26.77
N PRO A 70 6.53 27.06 -27.18
CA PRO A 70 7.51 27.77 -26.37
C PRO A 70 6.85 28.49 -25.18
N ASN A 71 7.65 28.88 -24.20
CA ASN A 71 7.20 29.61 -23.00
C ASN A 71 6.68 31.03 -23.30
N THR A 72 6.87 31.52 -24.52
CA THR A 72 6.34 32.79 -25.02
C THR A 72 4.87 32.70 -25.44
N VAL A 73 4.30 31.50 -25.52
CA VAL A 73 2.87 31.31 -25.76
C VAL A 73 2.17 31.23 -24.41
N SER A 74 1.12 32.02 -24.20
CA SER A 74 0.29 31.92 -22.99
C SER A 74 -1.07 31.35 -23.34
N LEU A 75 -1.62 30.50 -22.47
CA LEU A 75 -2.91 29.87 -22.69
C LEU A 75 -3.92 30.35 -21.64
N PHE A 76 -5.12 30.70 -22.08
CA PHE A 76 -6.27 30.95 -21.23
C PHE A 76 -7.31 29.88 -21.52
N THR A 77 -7.60 29.02 -20.55
CA THR A 77 -8.41 27.82 -20.76
C THR A 77 -9.63 27.78 -19.84
N SER A 78 -10.77 27.34 -20.38
CA SER A 78 -11.92 26.92 -19.59
C SER A 78 -12.79 25.92 -20.37
N ASN A 79 -12.64 24.63 -20.03
CA ASN A 79 -13.42 23.56 -20.60
C ASN A 79 -13.34 22.31 -19.70
N ASP A 80 -14.39 22.07 -18.93
CA ASP A 80 -14.51 20.95 -17.99
C ASP A 80 -15.13 19.68 -18.59
N GLY A 81 -15.44 19.69 -19.90
CA GLY A 81 -15.95 18.52 -20.63
C GLY A 81 -17.27 17.94 -20.12
N THR A 82 -18.05 18.70 -19.33
CA THR A 82 -19.35 18.24 -18.81
C THR A 82 -20.31 17.75 -19.91
N SER A 83 -21.22 16.85 -19.54
CA SER A 83 -22.15 16.17 -20.47
C SER A 83 -22.84 17.15 -21.42
N GLY A 84 -22.61 16.94 -22.73
CA GLY A 84 -23.06 17.84 -23.81
C GLY A 84 -21.93 18.61 -24.50
N ALA A 85 -20.72 18.63 -23.95
CA ALA A 85 -19.53 19.14 -24.63
C ALA A 85 -19.18 18.28 -25.86
N THR A 86 -19.17 18.88 -27.05
CA THR A 86 -18.74 18.17 -28.28
C THR A 86 -17.22 18.13 -28.44
N VAL A 87 -16.50 18.99 -27.71
CA VAL A 87 -15.04 19.02 -27.61
C VAL A 87 -14.71 18.94 -26.12
N PRO A 88 -14.67 17.73 -25.51
CA PRO A 88 -14.62 17.57 -24.07
C PRO A 88 -13.18 17.75 -23.50
N TYR A 89 -12.44 18.73 -24.01
CA TYR A 89 -11.09 19.07 -23.54
C TYR A 89 -10.75 20.52 -23.83
N ALA A 90 -9.97 21.16 -22.94
CA ALA A 90 -9.34 22.43 -23.27
C ALA A 90 -8.13 22.20 -24.18
N VAL A 91 -7.32 21.20 -23.85
CA VAL A 91 -6.12 20.78 -24.57
C VAL A 91 -6.14 19.26 -24.74
N ALA A 92 -5.89 18.77 -25.95
CA ALA A 92 -5.66 17.36 -26.23
C ALA A 92 -4.35 17.14 -26.98
N SER A 93 -3.52 16.23 -26.48
CA SER A 93 -2.42 15.63 -27.21
C SER A 93 -2.95 14.40 -27.94
N VAL A 94 -3.04 14.47 -29.28
CA VAL A 94 -3.69 13.44 -30.10
C VAL A 94 -2.66 12.47 -30.69
N SER A 95 -1.44 12.93 -30.95
CA SER A 95 -0.34 12.07 -31.42
C SER A 95 1.03 12.65 -31.13
N GLY A 96 2.01 11.78 -30.92
CA GLY A 96 3.39 12.16 -30.61
C GLY A 96 3.57 12.76 -29.22
N ASP A 97 4.81 13.17 -28.92
CA ASP A 97 5.19 13.72 -27.63
C ASP A 97 5.09 15.25 -27.63
N ASN A 98 3.98 15.77 -27.12
CA ASN A 98 3.69 17.20 -27.18
C ASN A 98 4.04 17.89 -25.85
N ILE A 99 4.58 19.11 -25.94
CA ILE A 99 5.04 19.89 -24.79
C ILE A 99 4.44 21.30 -24.86
N ILE A 100 3.89 21.78 -23.74
CA ILE A 100 3.49 23.17 -23.55
C ILE A 100 4.39 23.79 -22.47
N ASN A 101 5.32 24.64 -22.90
CA ASN A 101 6.16 25.41 -21.97
C ASN A 101 5.53 26.74 -21.54
N GLY A 102 4.44 27.12 -22.19
CA GLY A 102 3.66 28.30 -21.90
C GLY A 102 2.93 28.24 -20.56
N ASN A 103 2.82 29.37 -19.89
CA ASN A 103 1.95 29.48 -18.71
C ASN A 103 0.48 29.31 -19.11
N ILE A 104 -0.30 28.71 -18.22
CA ILE A 104 -1.72 28.47 -18.41
C ILE A 104 -2.49 29.22 -17.32
N THR A 105 -3.51 29.95 -17.73
CA THR A 105 -4.45 30.61 -16.83
C THR A 105 -5.82 29.98 -16.97
N LEU A 106 -6.35 29.46 -15.87
CA LEU A 106 -7.71 28.95 -15.76
C LEU A 106 -8.65 30.15 -15.68
N ARG A 107 -9.46 30.35 -16.72
CA ARG A 107 -10.32 31.54 -16.87
C ARG A 107 -11.79 31.24 -16.58
N ASP A 108 -12.62 32.26 -16.78
CA ASP A 108 -14.07 32.17 -16.77
C ASP A 108 -14.64 31.35 -17.92
N GLY A 109 -15.90 30.95 -17.75
CA GLY A 109 -16.62 30.11 -18.69
C GLY A 109 -16.83 28.69 -18.17
N GLY A 110 -16.55 27.72 -19.04
CA GLY A 110 -16.89 26.29 -18.93
C GLY A 110 -16.22 25.47 -17.83
N GLY A 111 -15.95 26.04 -16.65
CA GLY A 111 -15.38 25.34 -15.49
C GLY A 111 -13.86 25.17 -15.48
N SER A 112 -13.39 24.18 -14.71
CA SER A 112 -12.02 23.66 -14.73
C SER A 112 -11.55 23.33 -16.16
N SER A 113 -10.25 23.12 -16.35
CA SER A 113 -9.72 22.83 -17.69
C SER A 113 -9.22 21.40 -17.80
N ILE A 114 -9.75 20.70 -18.79
CA ILE A 114 -9.28 19.37 -19.17
C ILE A 114 -8.01 19.44 -20.01
N PHE A 115 -7.00 18.68 -19.58
CA PHE A 115 -5.78 18.36 -20.31
C PHE A 115 -5.78 16.85 -20.57
N GLN A 116 -5.83 16.48 -21.84
CA GLN A 116 -5.99 15.11 -22.28
C GLN A 116 -4.77 14.62 -23.07
N ALA A 117 -4.38 13.37 -22.86
CA ALA A 117 -3.47 12.66 -23.74
C ALA A 117 -4.12 11.38 -24.25
N ASP A 118 -4.26 11.29 -25.57
CA ASP A 118 -4.87 10.15 -26.25
C ASP A 118 -3.91 8.95 -26.29
N ALA A 119 -4.45 7.74 -26.46
CA ALA A 119 -3.65 6.53 -26.55
C ALA A 119 -2.53 6.66 -27.60
N GLY A 120 -1.28 6.40 -27.19
CA GLY A 120 -0.10 6.51 -28.06
C GLY A 120 0.48 7.92 -28.21
N ALA A 121 -0.07 8.92 -27.54
CA ALA A 121 0.49 10.28 -27.44
C ALA A 121 1.02 10.57 -26.03
N SER A 122 1.79 11.65 -25.85
CA SER A 122 2.09 12.19 -24.52
C SER A 122 1.89 13.70 -24.45
N LEU A 123 1.56 14.21 -23.26
CA LEU A 123 1.43 15.65 -23.01
C LEU A 123 2.25 16.06 -21.79
N LYS A 124 3.22 16.95 -22.00
CA LYS A 124 3.97 17.61 -20.92
C LYS A 124 3.56 19.07 -20.77
N LEU A 125 3.18 19.45 -19.57
CA LEU A 125 2.83 20.80 -19.16
C LEU A 125 3.92 21.30 -18.21
N THR A 126 4.82 22.16 -18.71
CA THR A 126 5.97 22.64 -17.93
C THR A 126 5.80 24.08 -17.45
N GLY A 127 4.88 24.83 -18.05
CA GLY A 127 4.50 26.17 -17.59
C GLY A 127 3.63 26.13 -16.33
N ASN A 128 3.65 27.23 -15.58
CA ASN A 128 2.84 27.35 -14.35
C ASN A 128 1.36 27.50 -14.68
N VAL A 129 0.52 27.07 -13.74
CA VAL A 129 -0.94 27.17 -13.83
C VAL A 129 -1.48 28.07 -12.72
N SER A 130 -2.29 29.05 -13.09
CA SER A 130 -2.93 29.97 -12.14
C SER A 130 -4.39 30.21 -12.49
N LEU A 131 -5.17 30.71 -11.55
CA LEU A 131 -6.54 31.14 -11.78
C LEU A 131 -6.56 32.64 -12.14
N ILE A 132 -7.40 33.05 -13.10
CA ILE A 132 -7.56 34.47 -13.42
C ILE A 132 -8.30 35.21 -12.29
N ALA A 133 -8.01 36.50 -12.11
CA ALA A 133 -8.65 37.34 -11.11
C ALA A 133 -10.19 37.34 -11.25
N GLY A 134 -10.90 37.33 -10.11
CA GLY A 134 -12.37 37.38 -10.06
C GLY A 134 -13.08 36.03 -10.20
N GLN A 135 -12.35 34.91 -10.23
CA GLN A 135 -12.92 33.58 -10.37
C GLN A 135 -13.21 32.89 -9.04
N SER A 136 -14.20 32.00 -9.05
CA SER A 136 -14.33 30.94 -8.04
C SER A 136 -13.23 29.89 -8.18
N SER A 137 -13.16 28.96 -7.23
CA SER A 137 -12.28 27.79 -7.29
C SER A 137 -12.42 27.03 -8.62
N ARG A 138 -11.29 26.61 -9.18
CA ARG A 138 -11.14 25.92 -10.48
C ARG A 138 -9.90 25.05 -10.44
N GLY A 139 -9.88 24.01 -11.24
CA GLY A 139 -8.76 23.07 -11.25
C GLY A 139 -8.31 22.64 -12.63
N MET A 140 -7.28 21.81 -12.60
CA MET A 140 -6.82 21.01 -13.73
C MET A 140 -7.53 19.66 -13.68
N ILE A 141 -8.08 19.23 -14.80
CA ILE A 141 -8.58 17.87 -14.98
C ILE A 141 -7.59 17.16 -15.90
N LEU A 142 -6.78 16.28 -15.34
CA LEU A 142 -5.82 15.45 -16.05
C LEU A 142 -6.53 14.18 -16.50
N GLN A 143 -6.56 13.89 -17.81
CA GLN A 143 -7.30 12.74 -18.33
C GLN A 143 -6.68 12.12 -19.58
N GLY A 144 -7.41 11.14 -20.14
CA GLY A 144 -7.04 10.41 -21.34
C GLY A 144 -6.71 8.96 -21.04
N GLU A 145 -6.31 8.23 -22.09
CA GLU A 145 -6.00 6.80 -22.06
C GLU A 145 -4.50 6.54 -22.16
N SER A 146 -3.70 7.58 -22.41
CA SER A 146 -2.26 7.43 -22.55
C SER A 146 -1.59 6.96 -21.25
N THR A 147 -0.80 5.91 -21.37
CA THR A 147 0.17 5.46 -20.35
C THR A 147 1.59 5.94 -20.64
N GLY A 148 1.75 6.84 -21.62
CA GLY A 148 3.03 7.47 -21.96
C GLY A 148 3.50 8.48 -20.91
N ALA A 149 4.52 9.27 -21.24
CA ALA A 149 5.14 10.23 -20.33
C ALA A 149 4.32 11.53 -20.16
N ASN A 150 3.05 11.43 -19.76
CA ASN A 150 2.20 12.58 -19.45
C ASN A 150 2.64 13.19 -18.13
N GLU A 151 2.88 14.50 -18.12
CA GLU A 151 3.53 15.14 -17.00
C GLU A 151 3.04 16.57 -16.81
N PHE A 152 2.74 16.93 -15.57
CA PHE A 152 2.64 18.31 -15.12
C PHE A 152 3.81 18.60 -14.18
N SER A 153 4.78 19.38 -14.67
CA SER A 153 5.98 19.76 -13.92
C SER A 153 5.98 21.24 -13.50
N GLY A 154 4.98 22.01 -13.92
CA GLY A 154 4.77 23.38 -13.47
C GLY A 154 4.19 23.45 -12.05
N VAL A 155 3.96 24.66 -11.57
CA VAL A 155 3.30 24.91 -10.27
C VAL A 155 1.86 25.34 -10.49
N LEU A 156 0.90 24.66 -9.87
CA LEU A 156 -0.48 25.13 -9.72
C LEU A 156 -0.60 25.91 -8.41
N SER A 157 -1.07 27.15 -8.50
CA SER A 157 -1.26 28.05 -7.35
C SER A 157 -2.70 28.52 -7.21
N ASP A 158 -3.12 28.77 -5.97
CA ASP A 158 -4.37 29.46 -5.67
C ASP A 158 -4.35 30.92 -6.18
N LEU A 159 -5.54 31.46 -6.41
CA LEU A 159 -5.72 32.90 -6.57
C LEU A 159 -5.87 33.59 -5.20
N SER A 160 -6.65 32.98 -4.31
CA SER A 160 -6.92 33.47 -2.96
C SER A 160 -7.41 32.32 -2.08
N VAL A 161 -7.50 32.56 -0.77
CA VAL A 161 -8.03 31.57 0.20
C VAL A 161 -9.50 31.16 -0.06
N THR A 162 -10.26 31.93 -0.84
CA THR A 162 -11.64 31.60 -1.24
C THR A 162 -11.76 31.18 -2.70
N SER A 163 -10.64 31.14 -3.42
CA SER A 163 -10.58 30.87 -4.87
C SER A 163 -9.37 30.00 -5.14
N VAL A 164 -9.55 28.71 -4.84
CA VAL A 164 -8.47 27.74 -4.74
C VAL A 164 -8.37 26.84 -5.98
N GLY A 165 -7.16 26.38 -6.26
CA GLY A 165 -6.84 25.38 -7.28
C GLY A 165 -7.27 23.98 -6.85
N SER A 166 -7.45 23.08 -7.82
CA SER A 166 -7.62 21.64 -7.57
C SER A 166 -7.02 20.80 -8.69
N ILE A 167 -6.73 19.53 -8.39
CA ILE A 167 -6.35 18.54 -9.39
C ILE A 167 -7.36 17.40 -9.38
N ILE A 168 -7.88 17.06 -10.56
CA ILE A 168 -8.74 15.90 -10.76
C ILE A 168 -8.08 14.99 -11.79
N LYS A 169 -7.87 13.72 -11.46
CA LYS A 169 -7.40 12.70 -12.38
C LYS A 169 -8.57 11.82 -12.82
N ASN A 170 -8.83 11.81 -14.12
CA ASN A 170 -9.86 10.99 -14.77
C ASN A 170 -9.23 10.09 -15.85
N GLY A 171 -10.03 9.18 -16.42
CA GLY A 171 -9.61 8.31 -17.52
C GLY A 171 -8.61 7.23 -17.08
N THR A 172 -8.38 6.26 -17.95
CA THR A 172 -7.57 5.07 -17.64
C THR A 172 -6.06 5.30 -17.75
N GLY A 173 -5.63 6.42 -18.32
CA GLY A 173 -4.21 6.75 -18.52
C GLY A 173 -3.46 7.10 -17.25
N THR A 174 -2.18 7.39 -17.41
CA THR A 174 -1.24 7.76 -16.35
C THR A 174 -0.82 9.21 -16.49
N TRP A 175 -0.80 9.95 -15.39
CA TRP A 175 -0.28 11.31 -15.31
C TRP A 175 0.69 11.46 -14.15
N THR A 176 1.86 12.04 -14.40
CA THR A 176 2.82 12.40 -13.36
C THR A 176 2.70 13.87 -12.99
N VAL A 177 2.62 14.18 -11.69
CA VAL A 177 2.73 15.52 -11.14
C VAL A 177 4.05 15.63 -10.40
N SER A 178 5.03 16.29 -11.04
CA SER A 178 6.40 16.42 -10.55
C SER A 178 6.72 17.81 -10.00
N GLY A 179 5.88 18.81 -10.30
CA GLY A 179 6.01 20.14 -9.73
C GLY A 179 5.59 20.21 -8.27
N VAL A 180 6.21 21.14 -7.51
CA VAL A 180 5.83 21.47 -6.13
C VAL A 180 4.64 22.42 -6.16
N ASN A 181 3.46 21.92 -5.82
CA ASN A 181 2.21 22.65 -5.99
C ASN A 181 1.81 23.44 -4.74
N LEU A 182 1.09 24.55 -4.95
CA LEU A 182 0.71 25.51 -3.92
C LEU A 182 -0.81 25.73 -3.81
N TYR A 183 -1.62 24.90 -4.47
CA TYR A 183 -3.08 24.99 -4.36
C TYR A 183 -3.55 24.39 -3.03
N THR A 184 -4.59 24.95 -2.43
CA THR A 184 -5.15 24.44 -1.16
C THR A 184 -6.48 23.71 -1.32
N GLY A 185 -7.03 23.64 -2.53
CA GLY A 185 -8.22 22.84 -2.82
C GLY A 185 -7.92 21.34 -2.92
N VAL A 186 -8.95 20.57 -3.24
CA VAL A 186 -8.93 19.09 -3.21
C VAL A 186 -8.12 18.48 -4.35
N THR A 187 -7.64 17.26 -4.10
CA THR A 187 -7.11 16.35 -5.13
C THR A 187 -8.00 15.14 -5.23
N THR A 188 -8.48 14.81 -6.43
CA THR A 188 -9.38 13.66 -6.61
C THR A 188 -8.86 12.75 -7.72
N VAL A 189 -8.68 11.47 -7.43
CA VAL A 189 -8.31 10.45 -8.41
C VAL A 189 -9.52 9.55 -8.66
N ASN A 190 -10.20 9.77 -9.78
CA ASN A 190 -11.41 9.03 -10.18
C ASN A 190 -11.14 7.82 -11.06
N GLY A 191 -9.92 7.68 -11.60
CA GLY A 191 -9.59 6.60 -12.53
C GLY A 191 -8.14 6.67 -13.01
N GLY A 192 -7.59 5.51 -13.37
CA GLY A 192 -6.22 5.37 -13.85
C GLY A 192 -5.20 5.82 -12.78
N THR A 193 -3.98 6.19 -13.19
CA THR A 193 -2.89 6.45 -12.23
C THR A 193 -2.49 7.93 -12.18
N LEU A 194 -2.52 8.53 -11.00
CA LEU A 194 -1.84 9.80 -10.69
C LEU A 194 -0.55 9.51 -9.95
N ILE A 195 0.61 9.72 -10.58
CA ILE A 195 1.93 9.58 -9.94
C ILE A 195 2.33 10.95 -9.38
N VAL A 196 2.58 11.07 -8.08
CA VAL A 196 3.02 12.33 -7.47
C VAL A 196 4.45 12.16 -6.98
N THR A 197 5.35 12.99 -7.49
CA THR A 197 6.76 12.99 -7.09
C THR A 197 7.24 14.34 -6.56
N GLY A 198 6.45 15.41 -6.72
CA GLY A 198 6.76 16.72 -6.17
C GLY A 198 6.18 16.89 -4.75
N ASP A 199 7.01 17.28 -3.80
CA ASP A 199 6.60 17.48 -2.41
C ASP A 199 5.76 18.74 -2.26
N SER A 200 4.46 18.59 -2.00
CA SER A 200 3.50 19.69 -2.00
C SER A 200 2.79 19.83 -0.63
N PRO A 201 3.52 20.14 0.46
CA PRO A 201 2.94 20.25 1.81
C PRO A 201 1.94 21.42 1.96
N GLN A 202 1.87 22.34 0.99
CA GLN A 202 0.86 23.39 0.93
C GLN A 202 -0.48 22.91 0.37
N VAL A 203 -0.53 21.71 -0.24
CA VAL A 203 -1.77 21.09 -0.70
C VAL A 203 -2.51 20.50 0.49
N THR A 204 -3.31 21.33 1.14
CA THR A 204 -4.02 21.02 2.39
C THR A 204 -5.46 20.51 2.21
N GLY A 205 -6.00 20.60 1.00
CA GLY A 205 -7.30 20.03 0.67
C GLY A 205 -7.29 18.50 0.76
N LEU A 206 -8.47 17.91 0.93
CA LEU A 206 -8.64 16.46 0.98
C LEU A 206 -8.12 15.82 -0.32
N VAL A 207 -7.31 14.77 -0.16
CA VAL A 207 -6.91 13.85 -1.22
C VAL A 207 -7.84 12.65 -1.18
N THR A 208 -8.57 12.41 -2.26
CA THR A 208 -9.49 11.27 -2.40
C THR A 208 -9.08 10.39 -3.56
N VAL A 209 -8.89 9.11 -3.28
CA VAL A 209 -8.70 8.07 -4.31
C VAL A 209 -9.98 7.26 -4.37
N ASN A 210 -10.75 7.45 -5.44
CA ASN A 210 -12.00 6.72 -5.66
C ASN A 210 -11.73 5.34 -6.29
N ALA A 211 -12.78 4.53 -6.39
CA ALA A 211 -12.74 3.27 -7.13
C ALA A 211 -12.15 3.47 -8.53
N ASP A 212 -11.35 2.50 -9.00
CA ASP A 212 -10.62 2.50 -10.27
C ASP A 212 -9.46 3.52 -10.35
N GLY A 213 -9.26 4.32 -9.31
CA GLY A 213 -8.16 5.28 -9.18
C GLY A 213 -6.95 4.69 -8.46
N THR A 214 -5.76 5.05 -8.93
CA THR A 214 -4.49 4.76 -8.26
C THR A 214 -3.72 6.04 -8.00
N LEU A 215 -3.37 6.31 -6.74
CA LEU A 215 -2.40 7.33 -6.39
C LEU A 215 -1.04 6.66 -6.14
N ALA A 216 -0.04 7.06 -6.92
CA ALA A 216 1.30 6.47 -6.89
C ALA A 216 2.39 7.51 -6.60
N GLY A 217 3.63 7.03 -6.47
CA GLY A 217 4.81 7.85 -6.17
C GLY A 217 4.96 8.12 -4.67
N ASN A 218 5.87 9.03 -4.31
CA ASN A 218 6.23 9.29 -2.92
C ASN A 218 6.14 10.78 -2.54
N GLY A 219 5.67 11.66 -3.43
CA GLY A 219 5.59 13.09 -3.14
C GLY A 219 4.54 13.45 -2.08
N ASP A 220 4.83 14.48 -1.29
CA ASP A 220 4.03 14.87 -0.13
C ASP A 220 2.71 15.60 -0.45
N PHE A 221 1.75 15.46 0.47
CA PHE A 221 0.56 16.31 0.56
C PHE A 221 0.43 16.90 1.98
N GLY A 222 -0.06 18.13 2.07
CA GLY A 222 -0.36 18.76 3.38
C GLY A 222 -1.73 18.39 3.95
N GLY A 223 -2.60 17.76 3.15
CA GLY A 223 -4.00 17.48 3.48
C GLY A 223 -4.26 16.04 3.93
N PRO A 224 -5.47 15.77 4.43
CA PRO A 224 -5.89 14.40 4.74
C PRO A 224 -6.01 13.56 3.45
N MET A 225 -5.83 12.24 3.58
CA MET A 225 -5.96 11.28 2.50
C MET A 225 -7.00 10.21 2.85
N THR A 226 -7.88 9.92 1.89
CA THR A 226 -8.85 8.81 1.97
C THR A 226 -8.77 7.97 0.70
N VAL A 227 -8.70 6.65 0.87
CA VAL A 227 -8.76 5.68 -0.23
C VAL A 227 -10.09 4.92 -0.12
N ALA A 228 -10.94 5.03 -1.14
CA ALA A 228 -12.21 4.33 -1.19
C ALA A 228 -12.00 2.86 -1.59
N ALA A 229 -13.02 2.02 -1.34
CA ALA A 229 -12.99 0.63 -1.80
C ALA A 229 -12.81 0.55 -3.32
N GLY A 230 -11.88 -0.30 -3.77
CA GLY A 230 -11.47 -0.42 -5.18
C GLY A 230 -10.57 0.72 -5.69
N GLY A 231 -10.20 1.66 -4.82
CA GLY A 231 -9.14 2.63 -5.05
C GLY A 231 -7.82 2.15 -4.46
N HIS A 232 -6.70 2.64 -4.98
CA HIS A 232 -5.37 2.13 -4.65
C HIS A 232 -4.39 3.25 -4.30
N HIS A 233 -3.70 3.10 -3.16
CA HIS A 233 -2.53 3.88 -2.81
C HIS A 233 -1.28 3.04 -3.03
N ALA A 234 -0.60 3.30 -4.15
CA ALA A 234 0.56 2.55 -4.58
C ALA A 234 1.86 3.21 -4.12
N LEU A 235 2.71 2.45 -3.42
CA LEU A 235 3.97 2.92 -2.87
C LEU A 235 5.12 2.05 -3.38
N ALA A 236 6.17 2.71 -3.86
CA ALA A 236 7.41 2.05 -4.22
C ALA A 236 8.25 1.81 -2.95
N VAL A 237 8.68 0.57 -2.77
CA VAL A 237 9.59 0.14 -1.71
C VAL A 237 11.02 0.16 -2.26
N ALA A 238 11.90 0.86 -1.57
CA ALA A 238 13.30 0.95 -1.93
C ALA A 238 14.05 -0.37 -1.69
N THR A 239 15.24 -0.50 -2.26
CA THR A 239 16.07 -1.70 -2.08
C THR A 239 16.68 -1.82 -0.68
N THR A 240 16.78 -0.72 0.06
CA THR A 240 17.28 -0.70 1.44
C THR A 240 16.46 0.28 2.28
N PRO A 241 16.34 0.05 3.61
CA PRO A 241 15.57 0.92 4.49
C PRO A 241 15.98 2.40 4.43
N GLY A 242 17.29 2.67 4.41
CA GLY A 242 17.83 4.05 4.39
C GLY A 242 17.62 4.81 3.09
N ALA A 243 17.18 4.15 2.02
CA ALA A 243 16.85 4.76 0.74
C ALA A 243 15.33 4.93 0.53
N GLN A 244 14.51 4.52 1.50
CA GLN A 244 13.05 4.65 1.39
C GLN A 244 12.65 6.12 1.34
N GLN A 245 11.89 6.49 0.30
CA GLN A 245 11.21 7.77 0.27
C GLN A 245 9.88 7.63 1.01
N THR A 246 9.73 8.38 2.09
CA THR A 246 8.51 8.42 2.89
C THR A 246 7.59 9.49 2.34
N ARG A 247 6.32 9.13 2.10
CA ARG A 247 5.29 10.12 1.78
C ARG A 247 4.75 10.73 3.07
N SER A 248 4.68 12.05 3.13
CA SER A 248 4.03 12.78 4.22
C SER A 248 2.61 13.19 3.84
N VAL A 249 1.66 12.94 4.75
CA VAL A 249 0.27 13.42 4.65
C VAL A 249 -0.23 13.94 6.00
N PHE A 250 -1.34 14.67 6.02
CA PHE A 250 -1.91 15.09 7.32
C PHE A 250 -2.44 13.90 8.11
N SER A 251 -3.26 13.06 7.47
CA SER A 251 -3.84 11.84 8.02
C SER A 251 -4.12 10.85 6.89
N LEU A 252 -4.18 9.56 7.22
CA LEU A 252 -4.56 8.52 6.27
C LEU A 252 -5.75 7.71 6.80
N ASP A 253 -6.80 7.59 6.00
CA ASP A 253 -7.96 6.77 6.30
C ASP A 253 -7.92 5.46 5.50
N LEU A 254 -7.80 4.34 6.22
CA LEU A 254 -7.77 2.97 5.70
C LEU A 254 -9.07 2.19 6.03
N THR A 255 -10.19 2.89 6.29
CA THR A 255 -11.47 2.22 6.63
C THR A 255 -12.04 1.36 5.50
N ALA A 256 -11.64 1.61 4.25
CA ALA A 256 -12.04 0.77 3.12
C ALA A 256 -11.26 -0.57 3.13
N VAL A 257 -11.96 -1.66 2.81
CA VAL A 257 -11.39 -3.01 2.66
C VAL A 257 -11.22 -3.36 1.18
N GLY A 258 -10.29 -4.27 0.86
CA GLY A 258 -10.05 -4.79 -0.50
C GLY A 258 -8.77 -4.25 -1.15
N ASP A 259 -7.62 -4.48 -0.52
CA ASP A 259 -6.27 -4.25 -1.06
C ASP A 259 -6.00 -2.80 -1.50
N ILE A 260 -6.39 -1.85 -0.66
CA ILE A 260 -6.25 -0.41 -0.95
C ILE A 260 -4.80 0.10 -0.87
N LEU A 261 -3.86 -0.67 -0.33
CA LEU A 261 -2.42 -0.37 -0.29
C LEU A 261 -1.65 -1.32 -1.19
N ASP A 262 -1.06 -0.81 -2.27
CA ASP A 262 -0.22 -1.60 -3.18
C ASP A 262 1.26 -1.29 -2.95
N LEU A 263 2.03 -2.26 -2.50
CA LEU A 263 3.48 -2.13 -2.39
C LEU A 263 4.15 -2.78 -3.60
N THR A 264 5.08 -2.07 -4.22
CA THR A 264 5.87 -2.60 -5.34
C THR A 264 7.35 -2.35 -5.10
N ALA A 265 8.20 -3.29 -5.48
CA ALA A 265 9.66 -3.13 -5.38
C ALA A 265 10.31 -3.48 -6.72
N ALA A 266 11.26 -2.64 -7.17
CA ALA A 266 11.99 -2.89 -8.41
C ALA A 266 13.01 -4.04 -8.27
N ALA A 267 13.41 -4.36 -7.05
CA ALA A 267 14.24 -5.51 -6.68
C ALA A 267 13.87 -5.95 -5.26
N THR A 268 14.26 -7.16 -4.86
CA THR A 268 14.02 -7.67 -3.51
C THR A 268 14.54 -6.68 -2.45
N PRO A 269 13.67 -6.13 -1.60
CA PRO A 269 14.09 -5.24 -0.52
C PRO A 269 14.99 -5.98 0.47
N ALA A 270 16.04 -5.33 0.97
CA ALA A 270 16.86 -5.86 2.05
C ALA A 270 16.10 -5.85 3.38
N ASP A 271 16.53 -6.70 4.32
CA ASP A 271 15.96 -6.73 5.66
C ASP A 271 16.03 -5.36 6.36
N GLY A 272 14.98 -5.02 7.08
CA GLY A 272 14.87 -3.83 7.91
C GLY A 272 13.49 -3.17 7.87
N THR A 273 13.43 -1.97 8.44
CA THR A 273 12.18 -1.21 8.66
C THR A 273 12.09 -0.04 7.69
N TYR A 274 11.06 -0.03 6.87
CA TYR A 274 10.78 0.97 5.84
C TYR A 274 9.61 1.84 6.30
N VAL A 275 9.83 3.14 6.49
CA VAL A 275 8.73 4.10 6.76
C VAL A 275 8.14 4.53 5.43
N LEU A 276 6.95 4.03 5.12
CA LEU A 276 6.29 4.21 3.83
C LEU A 276 5.50 5.52 3.79
N VAL A 277 4.72 5.78 4.85
CA VAL A 277 3.90 6.99 5.01
C VAL A 277 4.10 7.53 6.42
N GLN A 278 4.26 8.83 6.54
CA GLN A 278 4.23 9.55 7.80
C GLN A 278 3.00 10.45 7.86
N THR A 279 2.31 10.43 9.01
CA THR A 279 1.13 11.28 9.22
C THR A 279 1.28 12.20 10.42
N THR A 280 0.70 13.40 10.34
CA THR A 280 0.71 14.35 11.47
C THR A 280 -0.42 14.06 12.46
N ASN A 281 -1.58 13.62 11.96
CA ASN A 281 -2.82 13.41 12.70
C ASN A 281 -3.28 11.94 12.70
N GLY A 282 -2.35 11.02 12.44
CA GLY A 282 -2.56 9.58 12.59
C GLY A 282 -3.16 8.89 11.36
N ILE A 283 -3.18 7.56 11.47
CA ILE A 283 -3.80 6.63 10.53
C ILE A 283 -5.06 6.07 11.21
N THR A 284 -6.15 5.92 10.47
CA THR A 284 -7.44 5.44 10.99
C THR A 284 -7.95 4.27 10.16
N GLY A 285 -8.98 3.56 10.64
CA GLY A 285 -9.60 2.46 9.91
C GLY A 285 -8.92 1.09 10.07
N HIS A 286 -8.00 0.95 11.03
CA HIS A 286 -7.35 -0.31 11.36
C HIS A 286 -7.71 -0.77 12.79
N THR A 287 -7.91 -2.07 12.99
CA THR A 287 -8.30 -2.69 14.28
C THR A 287 -7.12 -3.31 15.03
N SER A 288 -6.00 -3.56 14.36
CA SER A 288 -4.73 -4.02 14.93
C SER A 288 -3.59 -3.09 14.48
N GLY A 289 -2.48 -3.10 15.21
CA GLY A 289 -1.26 -2.42 14.77
C GLY A 289 -0.67 -3.04 13.50
N VAL A 290 -0.93 -4.32 13.23
CA VAL A 290 -0.58 -5.00 11.97
C VAL A 290 -1.78 -4.94 11.02
N LEU A 291 -1.54 -4.55 9.77
CA LEU A 291 -2.57 -4.54 8.74
C LEU A 291 -2.70 -5.94 8.13
N ASP A 292 -3.93 -6.41 8.00
CA ASP A 292 -4.26 -7.69 7.38
C ASP A 292 -4.09 -7.62 5.84
N ASP A 293 -3.87 -8.79 5.22
CA ASP A 293 -3.72 -9.00 3.78
C ASP A 293 -4.94 -8.50 2.99
N THR A 294 -6.11 -8.37 3.64
CA THR A 294 -7.32 -7.77 3.06
C THR A 294 -7.23 -6.26 2.77
N VAL A 295 -6.16 -5.60 3.22
CA VAL A 295 -5.90 -4.16 3.03
C VAL A 295 -4.62 -3.92 2.24
N VAL A 296 -3.68 -4.86 2.22
CA VAL A 296 -2.32 -4.67 1.69
C VAL A 296 -1.98 -5.73 0.64
N ASN A 297 -1.72 -5.29 -0.58
CA ASN A 297 -1.11 -6.12 -1.61
C ASN A 297 0.42 -5.92 -1.65
N LEU A 298 1.16 -6.93 -1.22
CA LEU A 298 2.63 -6.90 -1.14
C LEU A 298 3.36 -7.14 -2.48
N ASN A 299 2.66 -7.52 -3.56
CA ASN A 299 3.22 -7.81 -4.89
C ASN A 299 4.59 -8.53 -4.88
N GLY A 300 4.73 -9.61 -4.10
CA GLY A 300 5.95 -10.42 -4.03
C GLY A 300 7.03 -9.91 -3.08
N ILE A 301 6.74 -8.89 -2.26
CA ILE A 301 7.56 -8.48 -1.11
C ILE A 301 7.22 -9.38 0.08
N THR A 302 8.22 -9.90 0.79
CA THR A 302 8.02 -10.64 2.04
C THR A 302 8.21 -9.71 3.23
N GLY A 303 7.15 -9.44 3.98
CA GLY A 303 7.21 -8.59 5.17
C GLY A 303 5.85 -8.36 5.80
N THR A 304 5.82 -7.60 6.88
CA THR A 304 4.58 -7.20 7.57
C THR A 304 4.41 -5.71 7.49
N VAL A 305 3.21 -5.24 7.13
CA VAL A 305 2.85 -3.82 7.18
C VAL A 305 2.09 -3.53 8.47
N SER A 306 2.48 -2.47 9.15
CA SER A 306 1.89 -2.06 10.42
C SER A 306 1.78 -0.55 10.55
N VAL A 307 0.87 -0.11 11.42
CA VAL A 307 0.81 1.27 11.92
C VAL A 307 1.60 1.33 13.22
N VAL A 308 2.69 2.11 13.22
CA VAL A 308 3.55 2.33 14.39
C VAL A 308 3.49 3.80 14.77
N GLY A 309 2.79 4.11 15.87
CA GLY A 309 2.48 5.50 16.20
C GLY A 309 1.58 6.11 15.13
N ASN A 310 2.09 7.10 14.39
CA ASN A 310 1.38 7.74 13.29
C ASN A 310 1.86 7.29 11.89
N ASP A 311 2.81 6.35 11.83
CA ASP A 311 3.51 6.02 10.60
C ASP A 311 3.06 4.65 10.07
N LEU A 312 2.97 4.54 8.75
CA LEU A 312 2.80 3.27 8.04
C LEU A 312 4.18 2.68 7.77
N VAL A 313 4.42 1.49 8.28
CA VAL A 313 5.74 0.86 8.31
C VAL A 313 5.66 -0.52 7.66
N LEU A 314 6.63 -0.82 6.80
CA LEU A 314 6.90 -2.18 6.32
C LEU A 314 8.15 -2.72 7.00
N ASN A 315 8.04 -3.88 7.64
CA ASN A 315 9.18 -4.62 8.15
C ASN A 315 9.49 -5.81 7.23
N VAL A 316 10.65 -5.77 6.58
CA VAL A 316 11.19 -6.84 5.74
C VAL A 316 12.23 -7.61 6.56
N GLY A 317 12.16 -8.94 6.59
CA GLY A 317 13.16 -9.76 7.28
C GLY A 317 13.29 -9.54 8.80
N ALA A 318 12.37 -8.81 9.43
CA ALA A 318 12.33 -8.70 10.88
C ALA A 318 11.89 -10.05 11.46
N SER A 319 12.89 -10.84 11.90
CA SER A 319 12.75 -12.09 12.66
C SER A 319 11.60 -12.97 12.16
N THR A 320 11.86 -13.83 11.17
CA THR A 320 11.01 -15.01 11.02
C THR A 320 11.08 -15.77 12.34
N SER A 321 10.03 -15.68 13.14
CA SER A 321 9.85 -16.47 14.34
C SER A 321 10.12 -17.93 13.97
N ALA A 322 10.66 -18.73 14.89
CA ALA A 322 10.94 -20.13 14.56
C ALA A 322 9.63 -20.84 14.15
N PHE A 323 8.48 -20.37 14.66
CA PHE A 323 7.14 -20.76 14.20
C PHE A 323 6.90 -20.44 12.73
N SER A 324 7.11 -19.19 12.29
CA SER A 324 6.90 -18.80 10.88
C SER A 324 7.79 -19.57 9.91
N THR A 325 9.03 -19.86 10.32
CA THR A 325 9.95 -20.70 9.55
C THR A 325 9.43 -22.13 9.46
N TRP A 326 8.95 -22.68 10.58
CA TRP A 326 8.41 -24.03 10.64
C TRP A 326 7.14 -24.21 9.81
N ILE A 327 6.13 -23.33 9.94
CA ILE A 327 4.85 -23.47 9.22
C ILE A 327 5.03 -23.26 7.71
N SER A 328 6.02 -22.46 7.29
CA SER A 328 6.36 -22.29 5.87
C SER A 328 6.85 -23.58 5.19
N GLY A 329 7.32 -24.55 5.97
CA GLY A 329 7.72 -25.88 5.49
C GLY A 329 6.57 -26.76 5.02
N TYR A 330 5.32 -26.34 5.21
CA TYR A 330 4.09 -27.06 4.84
C TYR A 330 3.34 -26.34 3.71
N PRO A 331 3.83 -26.37 2.46
CA PRO A 331 3.26 -25.61 1.36
C PRO A 331 1.83 -26.03 0.96
N SER A 332 1.38 -27.21 1.39
CA SER A 332 0.03 -27.74 1.13
C SER A 332 -1.07 -27.08 1.97
N ILE A 333 -0.72 -26.40 3.07
CA ILE A 333 -1.69 -25.69 3.92
C ILE A 333 -1.97 -24.32 3.30
N PRO A 334 -3.23 -23.92 3.05
CA PRO A 334 -3.57 -22.57 2.59
C PRO A 334 -3.03 -21.49 3.53
N LEU A 335 -2.65 -20.32 3.02
CA LEU A 335 -2.08 -19.25 3.85
C LEU A 335 -3.03 -18.80 4.98
N ALA A 336 -4.35 -18.86 4.74
CA ALA A 336 -5.37 -18.49 5.70
C ALA A 336 -5.53 -19.46 6.89
N ASP A 337 -4.93 -20.66 6.82
CA ASP A 337 -5.04 -21.70 7.85
C ASP A 337 -3.68 -21.94 8.57
N ARG A 338 -2.76 -20.96 8.48
CA ARG A 338 -1.40 -21.06 9.04
C ARG A 338 -1.23 -20.25 10.34
N ASP A 339 -2.29 -19.69 10.89
CA ASP A 339 -2.18 -18.92 12.12
C ASP A 339 -1.94 -19.87 13.31
N PRO A 340 -1.28 -19.40 14.39
CA PRO A 340 -0.96 -20.23 15.54
C PRO A 340 -2.16 -20.94 16.19
N GLY A 341 -3.35 -20.36 16.07
CA GLY A 341 -4.60 -20.90 16.63
C GLY A 341 -5.36 -21.86 15.73
N ASP A 342 -4.99 -21.99 14.45
CA ASP A 342 -5.71 -22.81 13.48
C ASP A 342 -5.38 -24.31 13.64
N ASP A 343 -6.29 -25.15 13.15
CA ASP A 343 -6.19 -26.62 13.13
C ASP A 343 -6.49 -27.10 11.69
N PRO A 344 -5.54 -26.95 10.76
CA PRO A 344 -5.74 -27.23 9.33
C PRO A 344 -5.97 -28.72 9.01
N ASP A 345 -5.49 -29.65 9.81
CA ASP A 345 -5.66 -31.09 9.59
C ASP A 345 -6.79 -31.72 10.42
N GLY A 346 -7.40 -30.94 11.32
CA GLY A 346 -8.64 -31.27 12.04
C GLY A 346 -8.44 -32.30 13.15
N ASP A 347 -7.22 -32.41 13.70
CA ASP A 347 -6.89 -33.36 14.77
C ASP A 347 -7.23 -32.84 16.18
N GLY A 348 -7.65 -31.57 16.28
CA GLY A 348 -8.00 -30.88 17.51
C GLY A 348 -6.82 -30.17 18.18
N LEU A 349 -5.63 -30.20 17.59
CA LEU A 349 -4.42 -29.51 18.06
C LEU A 349 -4.11 -28.33 17.14
N SER A 350 -4.05 -27.15 17.72
CA SER A 350 -3.68 -25.95 16.98
C SER A 350 -2.21 -25.99 16.52
N ASN A 351 -1.90 -25.30 15.41
CA ASN A 351 -0.55 -25.12 14.86
C ASN A 351 0.51 -24.77 15.94
N GLN A 352 0.19 -23.93 16.92
CA GLN A 352 1.11 -23.58 18.02
C GLN A 352 1.50 -24.77 18.91
N VAL A 353 0.56 -25.70 19.16
CA VAL A 353 0.78 -26.88 20.01
C VAL A 353 1.67 -27.85 19.27
N GLU A 354 1.39 -28.06 17.99
CA GLU A 354 2.19 -28.92 17.13
C GLU A 354 3.60 -28.37 16.92
N PHE A 355 3.73 -27.06 16.71
CA PHE A 355 5.02 -26.38 16.66
C PHE A 355 5.82 -26.60 17.95
N ALA A 356 5.21 -26.42 19.11
CA ALA A 356 5.91 -26.54 20.39
C ALA A 356 6.28 -28.00 20.72
N LEU A 357 5.43 -28.96 20.36
CA LEU A 357 5.50 -30.35 20.84
C LEU A 357 5.75 -31.38 19.72
N GLY A 358 6.15 -30.95 18.53
CA GLY A 358 6.60 -31.82 17.45
C GLY A 358 5.48 -32.59 16.74
N GLY A 359 4.34 -31.95 16.53
CA GLY A 359 3.27 -32.40 15.64
C GLY A 359 3.52 -32.03 14.17
N SER A 360 2.51 -32.23 13.31
CA SER A 360 2.55 -31.92 11.89
C SER A 360 1.19 -31.36 11.44
N PRO A 361 1.08 -30.06 11.11
CA PRO A 361 -0.17 -29.38 10.79
C PRO A 361 -0.79 -29.75 9.44
N ALA A 362 -0.26 -30.79 8.81
CA ALA A 362 -0.73 -31.29 7.52
C ALA A 362 -1.14 -32.77 7.60
N ASP A 363 -1.08 -33.39 8.78
CA ASP A 363 -1.30 -34.81 8.97
C ASP A 363 -1.82 -35.09 10.37
N GLY A 364 -3.16 -35.16 10.50
CA GLY A 364 -3.82 -35.41 11.78
C GLY A 364 -3.55 -36.80 12.40
N GLY A 365 -2.78 -37.67 11.72
CA GLY A 365 -2.22 -38.88 12.31
C GLY A 365 -0.88 -38.67 13.03
N ASN A 366 -0.27 -37.49 12.91
CA ASN A 366 1.04 -37.14 13.44
C ASN A 366 0.95 -36.05 14.51
N ASN A 367 0.17 -36.32 15.55
CA ASN A 367 -0.14 -35.40 16.64
C ASN A 367 1.11 -34.95 17.44
N ALA A 368 0.94 -33.91 18.25
CA ALA A 368 1.93 -33.49 19.25
C ALA A 368 2.45 -34.65 20.12
N LYS A 369 3.76 -34.68 20.39
CA LYS A 369 4.44 -35.77 21.10
C LYS A 369 4.32 -35.59 22.61
N ILE A 370 3.19 -36.00 23.16
CA ILE A 370 2.86 -35.94 24.59
C ILE A 370 2.48 -37.35 25.07
N TYR A 371 3.24 -37.88 26.02
CA TYR A 371 3.08 -39.27 26.48
C TYR A 371 3.04 -39.33 28.00
N SER A 372 1.95 -39.87 28.53
CA SER A 372 1.88 -40.27 29.94
C SER A 372 2.33 -41.71 30.06
N ILE A 373 3.35 -41.95 30.89
CA ILE A 373 4.01 -43.24 31.03
C ILE A 373 4.06 -43.57 32.52
N VAL A 374 3.93 -44.85 32.84
CA VAL A 374 4.20 -45.38 34.17
C VAL A 374 5.49 -46.15 34.08
N ALA A 375 6.53 -45.65 34.75
CA ALA A 375 7.86 -46.24 34.74
C ALA A 375 8.66 -45.75 35.94
N ASP A 376 9.71 -46.50 36.25
CA ASP A 376 10.80 -46.08 37.15
C ASP A 376 11.68 -45.04 36.45
N SER A 377 12.10 -44.01 37.19
CA SER A 377 12.91 -42.89 36.69
C SER A 377 14.16 -42.69 37.55
N ASP A 378 15.17 -41.98 37.02
CA ASP A 378 16.40 -41.70 37.77
C ASP A 378 16.27 -40.50 38.74
N PHE A 379 15.04 -40.12 39.09
CA PHE A 379 14.78 -38.92 39.88
C PHE A 379 15.04 -39.11 41.39
N ASP A 380 14.49 -40.16 42.01
CA ASP A 380 14.53 -40.35 43.47
C ASP A 380 15.44 -41.51 43.94
N GLY A 381 15.95 -42.30 42.99
CA GLY A 381 16.94 -43.33 43.23
C GLY A 381 16.39 -44.60 43.87
N ASP A 382 15.06 -44.80 43.86
CA ASP A 382 14.46 -46.07 44.25
C ASP A 382 14.20 -47.00 43.03
N SER A 383 13.17 -47.83 43.05
CA SER A 383 12.83 -48.76 41.96
C SER A 383 11.31 -48.88 41.76
N LEU A 384 10.56 -47.95 42.33
CA LEU A 384 9.12 -47.91 42.32
C LEU A 384 8.68 -47.09 41.10
N GLU A 385 7.64 -47.56 40.44
CA GLU A 385 7.11 -46.85 39.27
C GLU A 385 6.29 -45.62 39.68
N GLU A 386 6.42 -44.57 38.88
CA GLU A 386 5.78 -43.27 39.08
C GLU A 386 5.01 -42.86 37.83
N LEU A 387 4.14 -41.86 37.97
CA LEU A 387 3.50 -41.22 36.82
C LEU A 387 4.47 -40.21 36.20
N LEU A 388 4.85 -40.49 34.95
CA LEU A 388 5.70 -39.65 34.13
C LEU A 388 4.89 -38.96 33.02
N LEU A 389 5.30 -37.75 32.68
CA LEU A 389 4.93 -37.07 31.45
C LEU A 389 6.19 -36.84 30.60
N THR A 390 6.27 -37.51 29.46
CA THR A 390 7.34 -37.30 28.47
C THR A 390 6.80 -36.50 27.30
N ILE A 391 7.45 -35.36 27.01
CA ILE A 391 7.09 -34.46 25.93
C ILE A 391 8.28 -34.19 25.01
N ALA A 392 8.01 -33.94 23.73
CA ALA A 392 8.99 -33.26 22.88
C ALA A 392 9.06 -31.78 23.24
N VAL A 393 10.26 -31.21 23.18
CA VAL A 393 10.49 -29.76 23.27
C VAL A 393 11.44 -29.33 22.17
N ARG A 394 11.33 -28.09 21.70
CA ARG A 394 12.21 -27.57 20.66
C ARG A 394 13.66 -27.46 21.14
N ASN A 395 14.59 -27.75 20.24
CA ASN A 395 16.03 -27.60 20.48
C ASN A 395 16.34 -26.12 20.72
N GLY A 396 16.93 -25.80 21.88
CA GLY A 396 17.15 -24.42 22.31
C GLY A 396 16.20 -23.93 23.40
N SER A 397 15.19 -24.75 23.76
CA SER A 397 14.34 -24.46 24.93
C SER A 397 15.17 -24.33 26.21
N GLY A 398 14.79 -23.38 27.06
CA GLY A 398 15.47 -23.11 28.33
C GLY A 398 15.34 -24.24 29.35
N ALA A 399 15.99 -24.09 30.50
CA ALA A 399 15.82 -25.01 31.62
C ALA A 399 14.40 -24.90 32.20
N PHE A 400 13.79 -26.04 32.47
CA PHE A 400 12.51 -26.10 33.17
C PHE A 400 12.70 -25.77 34.65
N THR A 401 12.11 -24.68 35.11
CA THR A 401 12.26 -24.15 36.47
C THR A 401 10.91 -23.88 37.12
N GLY A 402 10.89 -23.65 38.44
CA GLY A 402 9.67 -23.47 39.23
C GLY A 402 9.60 -24.45 40.41
N THR A 403 8.68 -24.22 41.35
CA THR A 403 8.54 -25.05 42.56
C THR A 403 7.54 -26.17 42.34
N THR A 404 6.26 -25.83 42.14
CA THR A 404 5.16 -26.80 41.91
C THR A 404 5.02 -27.14 40.43
N SER A 405 4.79 -26.14 39.58
CA SER A 405 4.84 -26.27 38.12
C SER A 405 6.24 -26.03 37.58
N LYS A 406 6.54 -26.64 36.43
CA LYS A 406 7.82 -26.42 35.73
C LYS A 406 7.58 -25.72 34.41
N SER A 407 8.27 -24.59 34.20
CA SER A 407 8.14 -23.80 32.98
C SER A 407 9.48 -23.51 32.33
N ALA A 408 9.49 -23.41 31.01
CA ALA A 408 10.64 -23.03 30.21
C ALA A 408 10.19 -22.24 28.97
N PRO A 409 10.99 -21.27 28.48
CA PRO A 409 10.78 -20.68 27.17
C PRO A 409 11.18 -21.67 26.06
N SER A 410 10.55 -21.56 24.89
CA SER A 410 11.01 -22.20 23.65
C SER A 410 12.19 -21.42 23.03
N ASP A 411 12.74 -21.97 21.95
CA ASP A 411 13.67 -21.30 21.04
C ASP A 411 13.04 -20.10 20.29
N ASP A 412 11.72 -20.10 20.15
CA ASP A 412 10.93 -18.94 19.78
C ASP A 412 10.47 -18.21 21.06
N PRO A 413 10.89 -16.97 21.31
CA PRO A 413 10.59 -16.26 22.55
C PRO A 413 9.10 -15.95 22.72
N THR A 414 8.32 -16.09 21.64
CA THR A 414 6.87 -15.98 21.66
C THR A 414 6.22 -17.18 22.33
N TYR A 415 6.89 -18.32 22.54
CA TYR A 415 6.24 -19.51 23.08
C TYR A 415 6.93 -20.04 24.34
N GLY A 416 6.12 -20.58 25.25
CA GLY A 416 6.58 -21.22 26.49
C GLY A 416 5.85 -22.51 26.81
N TYR A 417 6.51 -23.36 27.61
CA TYR A 417 5.96 -24.60 28.15
C TYR A 417 5.67 -24.42 29.63
N THR A 418 4.55 -24.95 30.12
CA THR A 418 4.28 -25.09 31.55
C THR A 418 3.72 -26.47 31.84
N VAL A 419 4.43 -27.24 32.65
CA VAL A 419 4.03 -28.59 33.09
C VAL A 419 3.48 -28.54 34.50
N GLN A 420 2.33 -29.17 34.72
CA GLN A 420 1.64 -29.17 36.01
C GLN A 420 1.09 -30.56 36.36
N GLY A 421 0.95 -30.83 37.66
CA GLY A 421 0.49 -32.10 38.20
C GLY A 421 -0.73 -31.96 39.11
N SER A 422 -1.52 -33.02 39.21
CA SER A 422 -2.69 -33.15 40.08
C SER A 422 -2.85 -34.60 40.55
N LEU A 423 -3.35 -34.83 41.77
CA LEU A 423 -3.72 -36.18 42.22
C LEU A 423 -5.21 -36.50 42.01
N ASN A 424 -6.04 -35.50 41.73
CA ASN A 424 -7.51 -35.64 41.80
C ASN A 424 -8.29 -34.81 40.75
N LEU A 425 -7.60 -34.11 39.83
CA LEU A 425 -8.16 -33.18 38.84
C LEU A 425 -8.88 -31.94 39.38
N THR A 426 -8.94 -31.70 40.70
CA THR A 426 -9.59 -30.48 41.22
C THR A 426 -8.71 -29.26 41.05
N THR A 427 -7.40 -29.41 41.29
CA THR A 427 -6.38 -28.37 41.11
C THR A 427 -5.10 -29.00 40.58
N PHE A 428 -4.34 -28.22 39.81
CA PHE A 428 -3.01 -28.61 39.32
C PHE A 428 -1.90 -28.03 40.22
N GLY A 429 -1.95 -28.38 41.51
CA GLY A 429 -1.06 -27.85 42.54
C GLY A 429 0.03 -28.80 43.02
N GLU A 430 0.06 -30.02 42.50
CA GLU A 430 1.04 -31.03 42.92
C GLU A 430 2.41 -30.74 42.31
N THR A 431 3.45 -31.04 43.07
CA THR A 431 4.83 -30.83 42.64
C THR A 431 5.15 -31.77 41.49
N VAL A 432 5.64 -31.19 40.40
CA VAL A 432 6.22 -31.90 39.27
C VAL A 432 7.73 -31.71 39.30
N ASN A 433 8.50 -32.78 39.07
CA ASN A 433 9.95 -32.72 39.01
C ASN A 433 10.47 -33.01 37.61
N VAL A 434 11.61 -32.41 37.24
CA VAL A 434 12.28 -32.70 35.96
C VAL A 434 13.11 -33.96 36.16
N VAL A 435 12.87 -34.99 35.36
CA VAL A 435 13.66 -36.22 35.38
C VAL A 435 14.99 -35.97 34.67
N PRO A 436 16.15 -36.26 35.30
CA PRO A 436 17.46 -36.01 34.71
C PRO A 436 17.69 -36.73 33.37
N THR A 437 17.34 -38.02 33.31
CA THR A 437 17.42 -38.80 32.07
C THR A 437 16.03 -38.96 31.47
N ALA A 438 15.81 -38.40 30.28
CA ALA A 438 14.51 -38.52 29.61
C ALA A 438 14.14 -39.99 29.38
N VAL A 439 12.87 -40.31 29.61
CA VAL A 439 12.26 -41.64 29.44
C VAL A 439 11.33 -41.62 28.21
N PRO A 440 11.86 -41.81 26.99
CA PRO A 440 11.07 -41.75 25.77
C PRO A 440 10.13 -42.96 25.62
N PRO A 441 8.97 -42.78 24.99
CA PRO A 441 8.11 -43.90 24.60
C PRO A 441 8.80 -44.79 23.55
N VAL A 442 8.55 -46.10 23.64
CA VAL A 442 9.15 -47.09 22.72
C VAL A 442 8.58 -46.93 21.31
N GLY A 443 9.46 -46.89 20.31
CA GLY A 443 9.07 -46.90 18.89
C GLY A 443 8.66 -45.53 18.31
N VAL A 444 8.75 -44.45 19.10
CA VAL A 444 8.43 -43.09 18.63
C VAL A 444 9.72 -42.35 18.28
N THR A 445 9.79 -41.83 17.06
CA THR A 445 10.88 -40.96 16.61
C THR A 445 10.51 -39.50 16.75
N LEU A 446 11.43 -38.68 17.25
CA LEU A 446 11.24 -37.24 17.25
C LEU A 446 11.46 -36.64 15.85
N PRO A 447 10.69 -35.61 15.48
CA PRO A 447 11.03 -34.77 14.34
C PRO A 447 12.39 -34.08 14.55
N SER A 448 13.02 -33.69 13.43
CA SER A 448 14.23 -32.87 13.48
C SER A 448 13.95 -31.55 14.22
N GLY A 449 14.90 -31.12 15.06
CA GLY A 449 14.74 -29.88 15.84
C GLY A 449 14.10 -30.05 17.22
N TYR A 450 13.83 -31.29 17.67
CA TYR A 450 13.24 -31.55 18.99
C TYR A 450 14.11 -32.47 19.84
N THR A 451 13.95 -32.38 21.16
CA THR A 451 14.51 -33.32 22.15
C THR A 451 13.46 -33.72 23.17
N TRP A 452 13.64 -34.89 23.79
CA TRP A 452 12.74 -35.37 24.84
C TRP A 452 13.00 -34.64 26.17
N ARG A 453 11.93 -34.39 26.92
CA ARG A 453 11.96 -34.03 28.35
C ARG A 453 10.93 -34.86 29.09
N THR A 454 11.31 -35.33 30.27
CA THR A 454 10.43 -36.15 31.11
C THR A 454 10.27 -35.48 32.47
N PHE A 455 9.06 -35.59 33.00
CA PHE A 455 8.67 -35.01 34.27
C PHE A 455 8.00 -36.08 35.13
N SER A 456 8.31 -36.14 36.43
CA SER A 456 7.69 -37.05 37.39
C SER A 456 6.73 -36.30 38.33
N LEU A 457 5.65 -36.96 38.74
CA LEU A 457 4.71 -36.44 39.72
C LEU A 457 5.10 -36.91 41.14
N ASP A 458 5.44 -35.98 42.02
CA ASP A 458 6.00 -36.26 43.37
C ASP A 458 5.12 -37.20 44.22
N GLY A 459 3.79 -37.04 44.15
CA GLY A 459 2.83 -37.87 44.90
C GLY A 459 2.48 -39.22 44.29
N SER A 460 3.14 -39.63 43.19
CA SER A 460 2.82 -40.84 42.44
C SER A 460 3.77 -42.02 42.71
N ASN A 461 4.88 -41.80 43.43
CA ASN A 461 5.86 -42.84 43.72
C ASN A 461 5.23 -44.03 44.48
N GLY A 462 5.45 -45.25 43.98
CA GLY A 462 4.87 -46.50 44.48
C GLY A 462 3.36 -46.62 44.26
N ALA A 463 2.78 -45.65 43.57
CA ALA A 463 1.37 -45.53 43.26
C ALA A 463 1.18 -45.13 41.79
N ALA A 464 1.93 -45.78 40.91
CA ALA A 464 1.96 -45.76 39.43
C ALA A 464 0.69 -45.31 38.66
N SER A 465 -0.51 -45.46 39.20
CA SER A 465 -1.79 -45.06 38.58
C SER A 465 -2.52 -43.89 39.27
N LYS A 466 -1.85 -43.18 40.19
CA LYS A 466 -2.41 -42.01 40.89
C LYS A 466 -1.91 -40.71 40.28
N GLY A 467 -2.85 -39.96 39.73
CA GLY A 467 -2.67 -38.56 39.36
C GLY A 467 -2.78 -38.29 37.87
N PHE A 468 -2.54 -37.03 37.52
CA PHE A 468 -2.75 -36.43 36.22
C PHE A 468 -1.67 -35.39 36.00
N MET A 469 -1.08 -35.37 34.82
CA MET A 469 -0.13 -34.35 34.40
C MET A 469 -0.58 -33.74 33.08
N ARG A 470 -0.25 -32.48 32.88
CA ARG A 470 -0.48 -31.78 31.61
C ARG A 470 0.68 -30.85 31.27
N VAL A 471 0.83 -30.59 29.98
CA VAL A 471 1.62 -29.48 29.46
C VAL A 471 0.68 -28.42 28.89
N ILE A 472 0.99 -27.15 29.14
CA ILE A 472 0.34 -25.99 28.56
C ILE A 472 1.38 -25.28 27.69
N VAL A 473 1.00 -24.96 26.46
CA VAL A 473 1.77 -24.09 25.56
C VAL A 473 1.13 -22.70 25.62
N THR A 474 1.93 -21.67 25.90
CA THR A 474 1.45 -20.28 25.94
C THR A 474 2.22 -19.41 24.93
N PRO A 475 1.56 -18.45 24.28
CA PRO A 475 2.23 -17.35 23.61
C PRO A 475 2.87 -16.36 24.62
#